data_AF-A0A5K1E370-F1
#
_entry.id   AF-A0A5K1E370-F1
#
_cell.length_a   1.000
_cell.length_b   1.000
_cell.length_c   1.000
_cell.angle_alpha   90.00
_cell.angle_beta   90.00
_cell.angle_gamma   90.00
#
_symmetry.space_group_name_H-M   'P 1'
#
loop_
_entity.id
_entity.type
_entity.pdbx_description
1 polymer ?
#
loop_
_entity_poly.entity_id
_entity_poly.type
_entity_poly.pdbx_seq_one_letter_code
_entity_poly.pdbx_strand_id
1 'polypeptide(L)' 'MAPIAVGATLPDGTLSYFDAEDNLQQATVHSLAAGKKVILFGVPGAFTPTC' A
#
# COMPACT_ATOMS: atom_id res chain seq x y z
N MET A 1 3.07 8.09 -15.63
CA MET A 1 1.61 8.02 -15.34
C MET A 1 1.19 9.32 -14.67
N ALA A 2 -0.04 9.76 -14.91
CA ALA A 2 -0.63 10.90 -14.21
C ALA A 2 -0.99 10.51 -12.75
N PRO A 3 -1.19 11.48 -11.83
CA PRO A 3 -1.72 11.20 -10.50
C PRO A 3 -3.06 10.44 -10.56
N ILE A 4 -3.27 9.53 -9.62
CA ILE A 4 -4.54 8.79 -9.52
C ILE A 4 -5.68 9.75 -9.16
N ALA A 5 -6.87 9.53 -9.73
CA ALA A 5 -8.03 10.37 -9.56
C ALA A 5 -9.25 9.58 -9.03
N VAL A 6 -10.25 10.29 -8.53
CA VAL A 6 -11.50 9.68 -8.05
C VAL A 6 -12.18 8.90 -9.18
N GLY A 7 -12.63 7.69 -8.89
CA GLY A 7 -13.25 6.78 -9.86
C GLY A 7 -12.27 5.91 -10.64
N ALA A 8 -10.96 6.16 -10.55
CA ALA A 8 -9.95 5.29 -11.14
C ALA A 8 -9.80 3.99 -10.33
N THR A 9 -9.60 2.88 -11.04
CA THR A 9 -9.22 1.61 -10.41
C THR A 9 -7.79 1.70 -9.88
N LEU A 10 -7.57 1.25 -8.65
CA LEU A 10 -6.23 1.17 -8.05
C LEU A 10 -5.37 0.18 -8.84
N PRO A 11 -4.18 0.57 -9.34
CA PRO A 11 -3.29 -0.37 -10.03
C PRO A 11 -2.78 -1.44 -9.06
N ASP A 12 -2.54 -2.64 -9.59
CA ASP A 12 -1.91 -3.69 -8.81
C ASP A 12 -0.38 -3.47 -8.71
N GLY A 13 0.22 -4.05 -7.69
CA GLY A 13 1.66 -3.97 -7.42
C GLY A 13 2.03 -4.77 -6.19
N THR A 14 3.32 -5.10 -6.05
CA THR A 14 3.81 -5.88 -4.91
C THR A 14 4.38 -4.95 -3.84
N LEU A 15 3.93 -5.13 -2.60
CA LEU A 15 4.44 -4.48 -1.40
C LEU A 15 5.11 -5.54 -0.52
N SER A 16 6.19 -5.15 0.16
CA SER A 16 6.89 -6.03 1.10
C SER A 16 6.81 -5.50 2.52
N TYR A 17 6.64 -6.38 3.50
CA TYR A 17 6.63 -6.04 4.91
C TYR A 17 7.14 -7.23 5.76
N PHE A 18 7.56 -6.98 6.99
CA PHE A 18 7.90 -8.04 7.93
C PHE A 18 6.70 -8.39 8.80
N ASP A 19 6.46 -9.67 9.03
CA ASP A 19 5.42 -10.16 9.95
C ASP A 19 5.89 -10.20 11.42
N ALA A 20 5.06 -10.74 12.31
CA ALA A 20 5.37 -10.82 13.74
C ALA A 20 6.51 -11.79 14.06
N GLU A 21 6.79 -12.72 13.14
CA GLU A 21 7.84 -13.72 13.23
C GLU A 21 9.14 -13.29 12.51
N ASP A 22 9.25 -12.02 12.12
CA ASP A 22 10.39 -11.40 11.43
C ASP A 22 10.69 -12.02 10.05
N ASN A 23 9.66 -12.55 9.38
CA ASN A 23 9.78 -13.06 8.02
C ASN A 23 9.37 -12.00 7.01
N LEU A 24 10.13 -11.90 5.91
CA LEU A 24 9.81 -11.01 4.81
C LEU A 24 8.61 -11.57 4.02
N GLN A 25 7.52 -10.82 4.03
CA GLN A 25 6.31 -11.10 3.28
C GLN A 25 6.25 -10.23 2.03
N GLN A 26 5.71 -10.79 0.96
CA GLN A 26 5.35 -10.08 -0.26
C GLN A 26 3.85 -10.24 -0.50
N ALA A 27 3.13 -9.11 -0.57
CA ALA A 27 1.71 -9.09 -0.83
C ALA A 27 1.40 -8.19 -2.03
N THR A 28 0.38 -8.54 -2.80
CA THR A 28 -0.10 -7.64 -3.86
C THR A 28 -1.11 -6.65 -3.28
N VAL A 29 -1.15 -5.43 -3.84
CA VAL A 29 -2.11 -4.41 -3.43
C VAL A 29 -3.54 -4.95 -3.56
N HIS A 30 -3.83 -5.69 -4.63
CA HIS A 30 -5.15 -6.28 -4.83
C HIS A 30 -5.48 -7.39 -3.82
N SER A 31 -4.51 -8.21 -3.38
CA SER A 31 -4.78 -9.20 -2.32
C SER A 31 -5.15 -8.54 -0.99
N LEU A 32 -4.58 -7.37 -0.71
CA LEU A 32 -4.88 -6.59 0.49
C LEU A 32 -6.22 -5.83 0.39
N ALA A 33 -6.53 -5.24 -0.77
CA ALA A 33 -7.60 -4.27 -0.95
C ALA A 33 -8.86 -4.76 -1.68
N ALA A 34 -8.78 -5.80 -2.53
CA ALA A 34 -9.91 -6.22 -3.35
C ALA A 34 -11.11 -6.69 -2.50
N GLY A 35 -12.32 -6.29 -2.91
CA GLY A 35 -13.57 -6.62 -2.21
C GLY A 35 -13.74 -5.95 -0.84
N LYS A 36 -12.84 -5.05 -0.46
CA LYS A 36 -12.86 -4.35 0.83
C LYS A 36 -12.94 -2.84 0.62
N LYS A 37 -13.49 -2.15 1.62
CA LYS A 37 -13.36 -0.70 1.72
C LYS A 37 -12.11 -0.38 2.54
N VAL A 38 -11.10 0.22 1.91
CA VAL A 38 -9.79 0.45 2.50
C VAL A 38 -9.33 1.89 2.34
N ILE A 39 -8.35 2.30 3.14
CA ILE A 39 -7.63 3.58 3.02
C ILE A 39 -6.15 3.24 2.81
N LEU A 40 -5.54 3.85 1.80
CA LEU A 40 -4.10 3.82 1.56
C LEU A 40 -3.60 5.26 1.54
N PHE A 41 -2.63 5.59 2.39
CA PHE A 41 -1.99 6.90 2.43
C PHE A 41 -0.48 6.71 2.33
N GLY A 42 0.17 7.57 1.55
CA GLY A 42 1.62 7.57 1.38
C GLY A 42 2.24 8.71 2.17
N VAL A 43 3.41 8.46 2.76
CA VAL A 43 4.24 9.47 3.42
C VAL A 43 5.57 9.65 2.67
N PRO A 44 6.19 10.84 2.73
CA PRO A 44 7.52 11.07 2.17
C PRO A 44 8.60 10.11 2.67
N GLY A 45 8.57 9.73 3.95
CA GLY A 45 9.54 8.80 4.52
C GLY A 45 9.33 8.53 6.00
N ALA A 46 9.69 7.31 6.42
CA ALA A 46 9.64 6.91 7.82
C ALA A 46 10.59 7.76 8.68
N PHE A 47 10.22 7.96 9.95
CA PHE A 47 11.01 8.70 10.95
C PHE A 47 11.21 10.20 10.67
N THR A 48 10.38 10.82 9.82
CA THR A 48 10.43 12.28 9.59
C THR A 48 9.34 13.00 10.38
N PRO A 49 9.55 14.24 10.86
CA PRO A 49 8.69 14.84 11.90
C PRO A 49 7.20 15.01 11.55
N THR A 50 6.86 15.11 10.27
CA THR A 50 5.49 15.34 9.80
C THR A 50 4.77 14.04 9.40
N CYS A 51 5.53 12.97 9.17
CA CYS A 51 5.00 11.68 8.76
C CYS A 51 4.61 10.84 9.96
#